data_AF-A0A928KL69-F1
#
_entry.id   AF-A0A928KL69-F1
#
_cell.length_a   1.000
_cell.length_b   1.000
_cell.length_c   1.000
_cell.angle_alpha   90.00
_cell.angle_beta   90.00
_cell.angle_gamma   90.00
#
_symmetry.space_group_name_H-M   'P 1'
#
loop_
_entity.id
_entity.type
_entity.pdbx_description
1 polymer ?
#
loop_
_entity_poly.entity_id
_entity_poly.type
_entity_poly.pdbx_seq_one_letter_code
_entity_poly.pdbx_strand_id
1 'polypeptide(L)'
;MEEKDKRKKVTLSMYDEDIERLNAASNRSGCNKSEYVRRMLRWSIPKPIPDKRFWELMNELYAIHNVIKDNADDNTNILMACEELEDWIMRFQSESTQPWEVA
;
A
#
# COMPACT_ATOMS: atom_id res chain seq x y z
N MET A 1 -11.57 32.85 -15.61
CA MET A 1 -12.78 32.01 -15.49
C MET A 1 -12.53 31.12 -14.29
N GLU A 2 -13.12 31.45 -13.14
CA GLU A 2 -12.88 30.72 -11.89
C GLU A 2 -13.54 29.34 -11.99
N GLU A 3 -12.74 28.28 -11.86
CA GLU A 3 -13.21 26.90 -11.77
C GLU A 3 -13.99 26.75 -10.46
N LYS A 4 -15.33 26.88 -10.52
CA LYS A 4 -16.20 26.54 -9.39
C LYS A 4 -15.98 25.08 -9.04
N ASP A 5 -15.48 24.84 -7.83
CA ASP A 5 -15.29 23.52 -7.24
C ASP A 5 -16.59 22.69 -7.34
N LYS A 6 -16.67 21.76 -8.31
CA LYS A 6 -17.88 20.98 -8.65
C LYS A 6 -18.14 19.86 -7.63
N ARG A 7 -18.05 20.16 -6.33
CA ARG A 7 -18.32 19.17 -5.28
C ARG A 7 -19.79 18.81 -5.27
N LYS A 8 -20.11 17.56 -5.62
CA LYS A 8 -21.45 17.00 -5.45
C LYS A 8 -21.52 16.25 -4.13
N LYS A 9 -22.56 16.50 -3.34
CA LYS A 9 -22.85 15.74 -2.12
C LYS A 9 -23.59 14.46 -2.51
N VAL A 10 -23.07 13.32 -2.06
CA VAL A 10 -23.70 12.01 -2.19
C VAL A 10 -24.05 11.53 -0.80
N THR A 11 -25.29 11.08 -0.60
CA THR A 11 -25.74 10.47 0.66
C THR A 11 -26.05 9.00 0.38
N LEU A 12 -25.50 8.11 1.19
CA LEU A 12 -25.69 6.66 1.09
C LEU A 12 -26.43 6.18 2.34
N SER A 13 -27.44 5.33 2.14
CA SER A 13 -28.13 4.64 3.22
C SER A 13 -27.61 3.20 3.27
N MET A 14 -27.25 2.73 4.45
CA MET A 14 -26.66 1.41 4.69
C MET A 14 -27.29 0.80 5.95
N TYR A 15 -27.24 -0.52 6.07
CA TYR A 15 -27.61 -1.20 7.31
C TYR A 15 -26.54 -0.96 8.38
N ASP A 16 -26.93 -1.05 9.65
CA ASP A 16 -26.02 -0.80 10.78
C ASP A 16 -24.80 -1.73 10.74
N GLU A 17 -25.00 -3.01 10.39
CA GLU A 17 -23.92 -3.99 10.24
C GLU A 17 -22.89 -3.58 9.18
N ASP A 18 -23.34 -2.99 8.07
CA ASP A 18 -22.45 -2.54 7.00
C ASP A 18 -21.66 -1.29 7.41
N ILE A 19 -22.30 -0.40 8.19
CA ILE A 19 -21.63 0.77 8.77
C ILE A 19 -20.54 0.32 9.73
N GLU A 20 -20.78 -0.68 10.58
CA GLU A 20 -19.76 -1.23 11.47
C GLU A 20 -18.57 -1.83 10.70
N ARG A 21 -18.86 -2.61 9.65
CA ARG A 21 -17.81 -3.18 8.77
C ARG A 21 -17.00 -2.09 8.09
N LEU A 22 -17.66 -1.05 7.58
CA LEU A 22 -17.01 0.11 6.96
C LEU A 22 -16.07 0.82 7.96
N ASN A 23 -16.53 1.00 9.20
CA ASN A 23 -15.73 1.64 10.25
C ASN A 23 -14.50 0.82 10.61
N ALA A 24 -14.67 -0.49 10.78
CA ALA A 24 -13.57 -1.40 11.08
C ALA A 24 -12.55 -1.42 9.93
N ALA A 25 -13.01 -1.46 8.69
CA ALA A 25 -12.16 -1.43 7.51
C ALA A 25 -11.40 -0.10 7.36
N SER A 26 -12.09 1.04 7.50
CA SER A 26 -11.45 2.36 7.40
C SER A 26 -10.38 2.55 8.47
N ASN A 27 -10.65 2.11 9.71
CA ASN A 27 -9.71 2.19 10.82
C ASN A 27 -8.47 1.33 10.57
N ARG A 28 -8.64 0.09 10.12
CA ARG A 28 -7.50 -0.80 9.78
C ARG A 28 -6.63 -0.23 8.67
N SER A 29 -7.22 0.52 7.74
CA SER A 29 -6.51 1.17 6.63
C SER A 29 -5.96 2.55 6.97
N GLY A 30 -6.11 3.04 8.20
CA GLY A 30 -5.65 4.38 8.61
C GLY A 30 -6.37 5.54 7.92
N CYS A 31 -7.50 5.28 7.26
CA CYS A 31 -8.26 6.28 6.52
C CYS A 31 -9.50 6.68 7.33
N ASN A 32 -9.95 7.92 7.20
CA ASN A 32 -11.29 8.27 7.69
C ASN A 32 -12.38 7.62 6.80
N LYS A 33 -13.59 7.46 7.35
CA LYS A 33 -14.71 6.79 6.66
C LYS A 33 -15.01 7.40 5.29
N SER A 34 -15.07 8.73 5.19
CA SER A 34 -15.39 9.42 3.93
C SER A 34 -14.31 9.23 2.87
N GLU A 35 -13.05 9.23 3.27
CA GLU A 35 -11.92 8.95 2.38
C GLU A 35 -11.95 7.51 1.88
N TYR A 36 -12.20 6.56 2.78
CA TYR A 36 -12.32 5.14 2.43
C TYR A 36 -13.43 4.92 1.38
N VAL A 37 -14.61 5.51 1.59
CA VAL A 37 -15.72 5.47 0.61
C VAL A 37 -15.33 6.15 -0.71
N ARG A 38 -14.67 7.30 -0.70
CA ARG A 38 -14.21 7.96 -1.95
C ARG A 38 -13.23 7.11 -2.74
N ARG A 39 -12.33 6.41 -2.05
CA ARG A 39 -11.37 5.50 -2.70
C ARG A 39 -12.11 4.28 -3.28
N MET A 40 -13.06 3.70 -2.56
CA MET A 40 -13.94 2.64 -3.09
C MET A 40 -14.73 3.08 -4.33
N LEU A 41 -15.27 4.29 -4.36
CA LEU A 41 -15.96 4.84 -5.54
C LEU A 41 -15.04 5.02 -6.75
N ARG A 42 -13.71 5.01 -6.54
CA ARG A 42 -12.68 5.02 -7.58
C ARG A 42 -12.06 3.63 -7.80
N TRP A 43 -12.73 2.58 -7.36
CA TRP A 43 -12.26 1.19 -7.49
C TRP A 43 -10.90 0.92 -6.83
N SER A 44 -10.51 1.76 -5.86
CA SER A 44 -9.26 1.64 -5.10
C SER A 44 -9.62 1.32 -3.65
N ILE A 45 -9.42 0.07 -3.22
CA ILE A 45 -9.74 -0.37 -1.87
C ILE A 45 -8.47 -0.31 -1.01
N PRO A 46 -8.39 0.59 -0.01
CA PRO A 46 -7.21 0.66 0.86
C PRO A 46 -6.94 -0.67 1.56
N LYS A 47 -5.69 -1.11 1.57
CA LYS A 47 -5.24 -2.25 2.37
C LYS A 47 -5.16 -1.87 3.85
N PRO A 48 -5.23 -2.85 4.77
CA PRO A 48 -4.84 -2.62 6.15
C PRO A 48 -3.40 -2.12 6.23
N ILE A 49 -3.10 -1.25 7.18
CA ILE A 49 -1.73 -0.84 7.45
C ILE A 49 -0.97 -2.08 7.96
N PRO A 50 0.17 -2.44 7.35
CA PRO A 50 1.01 -3.51 7.87
C PRO A 50 1.44 -3.23 9.30
N ASP A 51 1.63 -4.29 10.09
CA ASP A 51 2.07 -4.15 11.46
C ASP A 51 3.55 -3.72 11.54
N LYS A 52 4.01 -3.40 12.75
CA LYS A 52 5.41 -3.04 12.98
C LYS A 52 6.37 -4.16 12.55
N ARG A 53 5.97 -5.42 12.75
CA ARG A 53 6.79 -6.60 12.46
C ARG A 53 7.11 -6.71 10.97
N PHE A 54 6.14 -6.41 10.11
CA PHE A 54 6.35 -6.32 8.67
C PHE A 54 7.50 -5.37 8.32
N TRP A 55 7.50 -4.16 8.87
CA TRP A 55 8.53 -3.17 8.58
C TRP A 55 9.91 -3.55 9.15
N GLU A 56 9.95 -4.19 10.31
CA GLU A 56 11.21 -4.74 10.86
C GLU A 56 11.82 -5.77 9.91
N LEU A 57 11.01 -6.71 9.41
CA LEU A 57 11.47 -7.72 8.44
C LEU A 57 11.89 -7.12 7.10
N MET A 58 11.17 -6.11 6.60
CA MET A 58 11.56 -5.39 5.38
C MET A 58 12.93 -4.72 5.54
N ASN A 59 13.19 -4.10 6.68
CA ASN A 59 14.49 -3.48 6.96
C ASN A 59 15.62 -4.50 7.03
N GLU A 60 15.40 -5.66 7.68
CA GLU A 60 16.36 -6.77 7.70
C GLU A 60 16.67 -7.26 6.29
N LEU A 61 15.65 -7.39 5.44
CA LEU A 61 15.81 -7.83 4.06
C LEU A 61 16.61 -6.84 3.20
N TYR A 62 16.33 -5.54 3.33
CA TYR A 62 17.13 -4.49 2.67
C TYR A 62 18.58 -4.46 3.18
N ALA A 63 18.81 -4.71 4.47
CA ALA A 63 20.16 -4.80 5.02
C ALA A 63 20.94 -5.98 4.40
N ILE A 64 20.32 -7.14 4.22
CA ILE A 64 20.92 -8.28 3.54
C ILE A 64 21.27 -7.92 2.09
N HIS A 65 20.34 -7.32 1.35
CA HIS A 65 20.58 -6.86 -0.02
C HIS A 65 21.81 -5.94 -0.10
N ASN A 66 21.90 -4.94 0.80
CA ASN A 66 23.00 -3.99 0.81
C ASN A 66 24.34 -4.66 1.10
N VAL A 67 24.39 -5.60 2.05
CA VAL A 67 25.61 -6.36 2.35
C VAL A 67 26.08 -7.17 1.14
N ILE A 68 25.17 -7.84 0.41
CA ILE A 68 25.54 -8.60 -0.78
C ILE A 68 26.09 -7.67 -1.86
N LYS A 69 25.43 -6.52 -2.09
CA LYS A 69 25.84 -5.52 -3.07
C LYS A 69 27.22 -4.93 -2.76
N ASP A 70 27.48 -4.57 -1.50
CA ASP A 70 28.74 -3.98 -1.07
C ASP A 70 29.92 -4.95 -1.17
N ASN A 71 29.66 -6.26 -1.11
CA ASN A 71 30.67 -7.32 -1.21
C ASN A 71 30.73 -7.97 -2.61
N ALA A 72 30.10 -7.36 -3.61
CA ALA A 72 30.05 -7.94 -4.95
C ALA A 72 31.38 -7.84 -5.71
N ASP A 73 32.33 -6.99 -5.28
CA ASP A 73 33.64 -6.78 -5.92
C ASP A 73 33.55 -6.63 -7.45
N ASP A 74 32.61 -5.80 -7.93
CA ASP A 74 32.29 -5.58 -9.36
C ASP A 74 31.87 -6.84 -10.15
N ASN A 75 31.55 -7.95 -9.46
CA ASN A 75 31.06 -9.16 -10.10
C ASN A 75 29.67 -8.92 -10.68
N THR A 76 29.62 -8.86 -12.01
CA THR A 76 28.40 -8.57 -12.78
C THR A 76 27.24 -9.50 -12.44
N ASN A 77 27.50 -10.80 -12.24
CA ASN A 77 26.42 -11.75 -11.93
C ASN A 77 25.81 -11.51 -10.55
N ILE A 78 26.63 -11.15 -9.55
CA ILE A 78 26.15 -10.85 -8.20
C ILE A 78 25.37 -9.53 -8.20
N LEU A 79 25.85 -8.52 -8.92
CA LEU A 79 25.15 -7.24 -9.06
C LEU A 79 23.78 -7.40 -9.76
N MET A 80 23.71 -8.19 -10.85
CA MET A 80 22.44 -8.51 -11.50
C MET A 80 21.47 -9.23 -10.55
N ALA A 81 21.95 -10.19 -9.77
CA ALA A 81 21.12 -10.87 -8.78
C ALA A 81 20.63 -9.91 -7.66
N CYS A 82 21.43 -8.89 -7.31
CA CYS A 82 21.00 -7.85 -6.37
C CYS A 82 19.89 -6.98 -6.96
N GLU A 83 19.98 -6.59 -8.22
CA GLU A 83 18.91 -5.85 -8.91
C GLU A 83 17.60 -6.66 -8.95
N GLU A 84 17.68 -7.94 -9.30
CA GLU A 84 16.51 -8.84 -9.28
C GLU A 84 15.89 -8.96 -7.88
N LEU A 85 16.73 -9.03 -6.85
CA LEU A 85 16.28 -9.05 -5.47
C LEU A 85 15.63 -7.72 -5.08
N GLU A 86 16.22 -6.57 -5.44
CA GLU A 86 15.66 -5.24 -5.18
C GLU A 86 14.28 -5.08 -5.83
N ASP A 87 14.14 -5.45 -7.10
CA ASP A 87 12.87 -5.45 -7.82
C ASP A 87 11.83 -6.34 -7.13
N TRP A 88 12.25 -7.52 -6.66
CA TRP A 88 11.38 -8.42 -5.91
C TRP A 88 10.91 -7.80 -4.60
N ILE A 89 11.82 -7.17 -3.83
CA ILE A 89 11.51 -6.51 -2.56
C ILE A 89 10.51 -5.38 -2.79
N MET A 90 10.75 -4.54 -3.81
CA MET A 90 9.85 -3.45 -4.15
C MET A 90 8.45 -3.94 -4.53
N ARG A 91 8.36 -5.00 -5.34
CA ARG A 91 7.08 -5.62 -5.71
C ARG A 91 6.37 -6.19 -4.48
N PHE A 92 7.08 -6.93 -3.63
CA PHE A 92 6.51 -7.50 -2.41
C PHE A 92 5.96 -6.42 -1.47
N GLN A 93 6.70 -5.33 -1.28
CA GLN A 93 6.25 -4.18 -0.50
C GLN A 93 5.01 -3.53 -1.12
N SER A 94 5.02 -3.33 -2.44
CA SER A 94 3.89 -2.74 -3.17
C SER A 94 2.63 -3.60 -3.02
N GLU A 95 2.74 -4.90 -3.26
CA GLU A 95 1.65 -5.87 -3.09
C GLU A 95 1.14 -5.92 -1.65
N SER A 96 1.96 -5.61 -0.65
CA SER A 96 1.54 -5.62 0.75
C SER A 96 0.93 -4.29 1.23
N THR A 97 1.27 -3.17 0.58
CA THR A 97 0.96 -1.82 1.09
C THR A 97 0.01 -1.01 0.20
N GLN A 98 0.04 -1.20 -1.11
CA GLN A 98 -0.75 -0.40 -2.03
C GLN A 98 -2.23 -0.83 -2.00
N PRO A 99 -3.19 0.05 -2.31
CA PRO A 99 -4.60 -0.32 -2.40
C PRO A 99 -4.85 -1.44 -3.43
N TRP A 100 -5.89 -2.25 -3.22
CA TRP A 100 -6.39 -3.14 -4.28
C TRP A 100 -7.05 -2.29 -5.37
N GLU A 101 -6.64 -2.46 -6.62
CA GLU A 101 -7.38 -1.95 -7.77
C GLU A 101 -8.37 -3.04 -8.21
N VAL A 102 -9.65 -2.69 -8.23
CA VAL A 102 -10.70 -3.59 -8.71
C VAL A 102 -10.95 -3.24 -10.18
N ALA A 103 -10.51 -4.11 -11.09
CA ALA A 103 -10.67 -3.96 -12.54
C ALA A 103 -12.14 -4.10 -12.99
#